data_AF-A0A7H8HGM5-F1
#
_entry.id   AF-A0A7H8HGM5-F1
#
_cell.length_a   1.000
_cell.length_b   1.000
_cell.length_c   1.000
_cell.angle_alpha   90.00
_cell.angle_beta   90.00
_cell.angle_gamma   90.00
#
_symmetry.space_group_name_H-M   'P 1'
#
loop_
_entity.id
_entity.type
_entity.pdbx_description
1 polymer ?
#
loop_
_entity_poly.entity_id
_entity_poly.type
_entity_poly.pdbx_seq_one_letter_code
_entity_poly.pdbx_strand_id
1 'polypeptide(L)'
;MSQDALAALSAPRSSGKAELVVWQEDGTFNAATDFENGIASLYGGRLALSRYVDLDGRQAAVVDVDAPGGRRISRLVAAAPRGLLLHAEFDVPRSAAGGYLPHWDTVLASWQWL
;
A
#
# COMPACT_ATOMS: atom_id res chain seq x y z
N MET A 1 1.81 -17.00 -10.41
CA MET A 1 2.18 -15.58 -10.40
C MET A 1 3.39 -15.46 -9.49
N SER A 2 4.54 -15.01 -10.00
CA SER A 2 5.73 -14.77 -9.17
C SER A 2 5.62 -13.39 -8.53
N GLN A 3 5.95 -13.31 -7.24
CA GLN A 3 6.10 -12.05 -6.52
C GLN A 3 7.59 -11.85 -6.22
N ASP A 4 8.14 -10.76 -6.73
CA ASP A 4 9.55 -10.40 -6.52
C ASP A 4 9.63 -9.30 -5.45
N ALA A 5 10.12 -9.66 -4.27
CA ALA A 5 10.32 -8.72 -3.18
C ALA A 5 11.44 -7.72 -3.53
N LEU A 6 11.15 -6.43 -3.46
CA LEU A 6 12.12 -5.36 -3.75
C LEU A 6 12.72 -4.76 -2.48
N ALA A 7 11.89 -4.54 -1.45
CA ALA A 7 12.33 -3.94 -0.20
C ALA A 7 11.40 -4.33 0.97
N ALA A 8 11.96 -4.40 2.17
CA ALA A 8 11.22 -4.52 3.41
C ALA A 8 11.89 -3.68 4.51
N LEU A 9 11.10 -2.88 5.21
CA LEU A 9 11.55 -2.01 6.30
C LEU A 9 10.63 -2.20 7.50
N SER A 10 11.22 -2.22 8.70
CA SER A 10 10.50 -2.41 9.95
C SER A 10 10.99 -1.43 11.00
N ALA A 11 10.07 -0.65 11.57
CA ALA A 11 10.37 0.33 12.61
C ALA A 11 9.60 0.01 13.91
N PRO A 12 10.27 -0.52 14.96
CA PRO A 12 9.63 -0.78 16.25
C PRO A 12 9.40 0.51 17.05
N ARG A 13 8.25 0.60 17.74
CA ARG A 13 7.86 1.69 18.65
C ARG A 13 7.09 1.16 19.87
N SER A 14 6.91 2.03 20.87
CA SER A 14 6.12 1.72 22.08
C SER A 14 4.63 1.46 21.79
N SER A 15 4.09 2.05 20.72
CA SER A 15 2.71 1.85 20.28
C SER A 15 2.51 0.63 19.37
N GLY A 16 3.58 -0.13 19.09
CA GLY A 16 3.61 -1.24 18.14
C GLY A 16 4.67 -1.04 17.07
N LYS A 17 4.61 -1.84 16.00
CA LYS A 17 5.60 -1.84 14.92
C LYS A 17 4.97 -1.35 13.63
N ALA A 18 5.71 -0.53 12.87
CA ALA A 18 5.37 -0.16 11.51
C ALA A 18 6.19 -1.01 10.53
N GLU A 19 5.55 -1.57 9.50
CA GLU A 19 6.19 -2.38 8.46
C GLU A 19 5.86 -1.82 7.08
N LEU A 20 6.89 -1.63 6.26
CA LEU A 20 6.75 -1.32 4.84
C LEU A 20 7.32 -2.48 4.03
N VAL A 21 6.53 -3.04 3.11
CA VAL A 21 6.97 -4.05 2.15
C VAL A 21 6.68 -3.56 0.74
N VAL A 22 7.62 -3.75 -0.17
CA VAL A 22 7.50 -3.39 -1.59
C VAL A 22 7.83 -4.61 -2.45
N TRP A 23 6.98 -4.92 -3.42
CA TRP A 23 7.17 -6.05 -4.32
C TRP A 23 6.57 -5.79 -5.69
N GLN A 24 7.02 -6.58 -6.68
CA GLN A 24 6.47 -6.58 -8.04
C GLN A 24 5.76 -7.89 -8.34
N GLU A 25 4.76 -7.83 -9.21
CA GLU A 25 4.11 -9.01 -9.78
C GLU A 25 3.67 -8.75 -11.22
N ASP A 26 3.51 -9.82 -12.00
CA ASP A 26 2.96 -9.74 -13.35
C ASP A 26 1.51 -9.23 -13.31
N GLY A 27 1.19 -8.20 -14.09
CA GLY A 27 -0.16 -7.67 -14.11
C GLY A 27 -0.31 -6.35 -14.85
N THR A 28 -1.56 -6.00 -15.12
CA THR A 28 -1.91 -4.68 -15.63
C THR A 28 -2.79 -3.97 -14.63
N PHE A 29 -2.51 -2.69 -14.42
CA PHE A 29 -3.30 -1.88 -13.50
C PHE A 29 -4.69 -1.69 -14.09
N ASN A 30 -5.70 -2.19 -13.39
CA ASN A 30 -7.10 -1.98 -13.75
C ASN A 30 -7.85 -1.45 -12.53
N ALA A 31 -8.05 -0.13 -12.51
CA ALA A 31 -8.85 0.57 -11.51
C ALA A 31 -10.36 0.35 -11.65
N ALA A 32 -10.80 -0.81 -12.18
CA ALA A 32 -12.21 -1.13 -12.31
C ALA A 32 -12.94 -0.94 -10.97
N THR A 33 -14.21 -0.54 -11.07
CA THR A 33 -15.13 -0.43 -9.94
C THR A 33 -15.10 -1.73 -9.10
N ASP A 34 -14.86 -1.59 -7.80
CA ASP A 34 -14.64 -2.61 -6.73
C ASP A 34 -13.22 -3.10 -6.45
N PHE A 35 -12.18 -2.58 -7.11
CA PHE A 35 -10.79 -2.90 -6.75
C PHE A 35 -10.48 -2.70 -5.25
N GLU A 36 -10.97 -1.60 -4.67
CA GLU A 36 -10.75 -1.19 -3.28
C GLU A 36 -11.42 -2.14 -2.27
N ASN A 37 -12.62 -2.60 -2.60
CA ASN A 37 -13.37 -3.58 -1.81
C ASN A 37 -12.70 -4.96 -1.88
N GLY A 38 -12.11 -5.31 -3.03
CA GLY A 38 -11.25 -6.50 -3.15
C GLY A 38 -10.05 -6.42 -2.20
N ILE A 39 -9.32 -5.31 -2.18
CA ILE A 39 -8.19 -5.10 -1.26
C ILE A 39 -8.63 -5.14 0.20
N ALA A 40 -9.71 -4.45 0.58
CA ALA A 40 -10.21 -4.50 1.96
C ALA A 40 -10.55 -5.94 2.38
N SER A 41 -11.15 -6.72 1.47
CA SER A 41 -11.48 -8.13 1.69
C SER A 41 -10.24 -9.02 1.86
N LEU A 42 -9.14 -8.74 1.16
CA LEU A 42 -7.87 -9.49 1.32
C LEU A 42 -7.35 -9.44 2.76
N TYR A 43 -7.57 -8.33 3.47
CA TYR A 43 -7.16 -8.18 4.86
C TYR A 43 -8.26 -8.52 5.87
N GLY A 44 -9.42 -9.01 5.41
CA GLY A 44 -10.60 -9.20 6.25
C GLY A 44 -11.04 -7.92 6.97
N GLY A 45 -10.74 -6.76 6.38
CA GLY A 45 -10.94 -5.46 6.97
C GLY A 45 -12.05 -4.66 6.29
N ARG A 46 -12.24 -3.44 6.76
CA ARG A 46 -13.13 -2.47 6.12
C ARG A 46 -12.32 -1.42 5.38
N LEU A 47 -12.80 -1.03 4.20
CA LEU A 47 -12.28 0.13 3.49
C LEU A 47 -12.43 1.38 4.38
N ALA A 48 -11.34 2.10 4.58
CA ALA A 48 -11.34 3.31 5.38
C ALA A 48 -11.07 4.55 4.52
N LEU A 49 -10.22 4.45 3.51
CA LEU A 49 -10.00 5.47 2.50
C LEU A 49 -9.53 4.81 1.20
N SER A 50 -9.89 5.39 0.06
CA SER A 50 -9.22 5.12 -1.20
C SER A 50 -8.93 6.42 -1.92
N ARG A 51 -7.79 6.46 -2.61
CA ARG A 51 -7.40 7.56 -3.49
C ARG A 51 -6.67 7.04 -4.71
N TYR A 52 -7.00 7.61 -5.86
CA TYR A 52 -6.22 7.45 -7.08
C TYR A 52 -5.23 8.60 -7.16
N VAL A 53 -3.96 8.28 -7.36
CA VAL A 53 -2.86 9.23 -7.42
C VAL A 53 -2.02 8.98 -8.66
N ASP A 54 -1.40 10.03 -9.17
CA ASP A 54 -0.34 9.93 -10.17
C ASP A 54 1.00 9.87 -9.45
N LEU A 55 1.79 8.83 -9.75
CA LEU A 55 3.14 8.65 -9.19
C LEU A 55 4.13 8.57 -10.35
N ASP A 56 4.84 9.68 -10.58
CA ASP A 56 5.81 9.80 -11.67
C ASP A 56 5.22 9.46 -13.05
N GLY A 57 4.02 9.99 -13.34
CA GLY A 57 3.29 9.75 -14.59
C GLY A 57 2.62 8.38 -14.68
N ARG A 58 2.57 7.63 -13.57
CA ARG A 58 1.95 6.30 -13.49
C ARG A 58 0.68 6.37 -12.66
N GLN A 59 -0.37 5.72 -13.15
CA GLN A 59 -1.58 5.56 -12.36
C GLN A 59 -1.32 4.62 -11.18
N ALA A 60 -1.74 5.05 -10.00
CA ALA A 60 -1.70 4.27 -8.79
C ALA A 60 -2.98 4.43 -7.98
N ALA A 61 -3.31 3.39 -7.22
CA ALA A 61 -4.34 3.42 -6.21
C ALA A 61 -3.69 3.22 -4.83
N VAL A 62 -4.10 4.03 -3.86
CA VAL A 62 -3.76 3.85 -2.45
C VAL A 62 -5.02 3.57 -1.68
N VAL A 63 -5.08 2.41 -1.06
CA VAL A 63 -6.24 1.89 -0.34
C VAL A 63 -5.87 1.67 1.11
N ASP A 64 -6.54 2.39 1.99
CA ASP A 64 -6.34 2.28 3.43
C ASP A 64 -7.45 1.41 4.02
N VAL A 65 -7.05 0.37 4.74
CA VAL A 65 -7.93 -0.66 5.30
C VAL A 65 -7.78 -0.69 6.81
N ASP A 66 -8.89 -0.51 7.53
CA ASP A 66 -8.96 -0.83 8.95
C ASP A 66 -9.08 -2.36 9.09
N ALA A 67 -7.95 -3.01 9.35
CA ALA A 67 -7.87 -4.47 9.46
C ALA A 67 -8.15 -4.95 10.90
N PRO A 68 -8.55 -6.22 11.09
CA PRO A 68 -8.70 -6.82 12.41
C PRO A 68 -7.42 -6.74 13.25
N GLY A 69 -7.58 -6.79 14.57
CA GLY A 69 -6.46 -6.68 15.52
C GLY A 69 -5.99 -5.24 15.76
N GLY A 70 -6.80 -4.24 15.41
CA GLY A 70 -6.48 -2.83 15.67
C GLY A 70 -5.34 -2.31 14.79
N ARG A 71 -5.26 -2.78 13.54
CA ARG A 71 -4.26 -2.37 12.55
C ARG A 71 -4.87 -1.50 11.46
N ARG A 72 -4.03 -0.70 10.82
CA ARG A 72 -4.33 0.06 9.61
C ARG A 72 -3.29 -0.34 8.58
N ILE A 73 -3.75 -0.86 7.45
CA ILE A 73 -2.90 -1.23 6.33
C ILE A 73 -3.15 -0.24 5.20
N SER A 74 -2.10 0.38 4.68
CA SER A 74 -2.15 1.26 3.51
C SER A 74 -1.51 0.50 2.35
N ARG A 75 -2.30 0.11 1.35
CA ARG A 75 -1.82 -0.63 0.18
C ARG A 75 -1.79 0.28 -1.05
N LEU A 76 -0.62 0.42 -1.63
CA LEU A 76 -0.42 0.99 -2.95
C LEU A 76 -0.37 -0.12 -3.99
N VAL A 77 -1.05 0.10 -5.11
CA VAL A 77 -0.86 -0.64 -6.35
C VAL A 77 -0.68 0.36 -7.48
N ALA A 78 0.44 0.27 -8.21
CA ALA A 78 0.79 1.16 -9.30
C ALA A 78 1.14 0.37 -10.56
N ALA A 79 0.83 0.94 -11.73
CA ALA A 79 1.34 0.41 -12.98
C ALA A 79 2.87 0.50 -13.03
N ALA A 80 3.54 -0.55 -13.49
CA ALA A 80 4.97 -0.58 -13.73
C ALA A 80 5.27 -0.97 -15.20
N PRO A 81 6.47 -0.65 -15.74
CA PRO A 81 6.83 -1.01 -17.10
C PRO A 81 6.71 -2.50 -17.37
N ARG A 82 6.55 -2.85 -18.66
CA ARG A 82 6.57 -4.25 -19.17
C ARG A 82 5.42 -5.14 -18.67
N GLY A 83 4.27 -4.57 -18.34
CA GLY A 83 3.11 -5.35 -17.89
C GLY A 83 3.30 -5.91 -16.49
N LEU A 84 3.95 -5.13 -15.63
CA LEU A 84 4.12 -5.41 -14.22
C LEU A 84 3.24 -4.48 -13.39
N LEU A 85 2.93 -4.93 -12.18
CA LEU A 85 2.41 -4.12 -11.10
C LEU A 85 3.46 -3.96 -10.02
N LEU A 86 3.51 -2.77 -9.46
CA LEU A 86 4.29 -2.46 -8.28
C LEU A 86 3.36 -2.27 -7.10
N HIS A 87 3.69 -2.94 -6.01
CA HIS A 87 2.93 -2.93 -4.79
C HIS A 87 3.76 -2.40 -3.65
N ALA A 88 3.11 -1.67 -2.76
CA ALA A 88 3.66 -1.36 -1.46
C ALA A 88 2.59 -1.49 -0.38
N GLU A 89 2.95 -2.08 0.75
CA GLU A 89 2.10 -2.22 1.92
C GLU A 89 2.74 -1.55 3.10
N PHE A 90 1.96 -0.72 3.79
CA PHE A 90 2.35 -0.11 5.03
C PHE A 90 1.38 -0.50 6.15
N ASP A 91 1.81 -1.41 7.02
CA ASP A 91 1.05 -1.89 8.17
C ASP A 91 1.49 -1.14 9.43
N VAL A 92 0.52 -0.53 10.11
CA VAL A 92 0.73 0.20 11.36
C VAL A 92 -0.39 -0.07 12.36
N PRO A 93 -0.13 0.07 13.67
CA PRO A 93 -1.19 0.08 14.68
C PRO A 93 -2.18 1.22 14.39
N ARG A 94 -3.48 0.94 14.46
CA ARG A 94 -4.54 1.93 14.17
C ARG A 94 -4.46 3.15 15.07
N SER A 95 -4.04 2.97 16.32
CA SER A 95 -3.83 4.06 17.29
C SER A 95 -2.68 5.01 16.90
N ALA A 96 -1.73 4.55 16.09
CA ALA A 96 -0.58 5.32 15.63
C ALA A 96 -0.70 5.80 14.17
N ALA A 97 -1.69 5.29 13.41
CA ALA A 97 -1.83 5.52 11.98
C ALA A 97 -1.82 7.01 11.59
N GLY A 98 -2.48 7.86 12.38
CA GLY A 98 -2.51 9.32 12.14
C GLY A 98 -1.13 9.97 12.14
N GLY A 99 -0.20 9.49 12.98
CA GLY A 99 1.19 9.98 13.02
C GLY A 99 2.05 9.42 11.88
N TYR A 100 1.64 8.33 11.27
CA TYR A 100 2.38 7.63 10.21
C TYR A 100 1.96 8.03 8.80
N LEU A 101 0.76 8.59 8.62
CA LEU A 101 0.26 9.05 7.32
C LEU A 101 1.24 10.00 6.59
N PRO A 102 1.81 11.05 7.22
CA PRO A 102 2.76 11.92 6.53
C PRO A 102 4.05 11.20 6.09
N HIS A 103 4.49 10.20 6.86
CA HIS A 103 5.66 9.39 6.49
C HIS A 103 5.34 8.51 5.29
N TRP A 104 4.13 7.93 5.24
CA TRP A 104 3.66 7.18 4.09
C TRP A 104 3.60 8.06 2.84
N ASP A 105 2.97 9.22 2.91
CA ASP A 105 2.91 10.14 1.76
C ASP A 105 4.30 10.62 1.32
N THR A 106 5.24 10.80 2.26
CA THR A 106 6.65 11.11 1.95
C THR A 106 7.34 9.96 1.23
N VAL A 107 7.15 8.71 1.68
CA VAL A 107 7.65 7.53 0.98
C VAL A 107 7.08 7.49 -0.43
N LEU A 108 5.77 7.70 -0.59
CA LEU A 108 5.13 7.69 -1.90
C LEU A 108 5.70 8.74 -2.87
N ALA A 109 5.96 9.95 -2.36
CA ALA A 109 6.50 11.06 -3.16
C ALA A 109 8.01 10.92 -3.45
N SER A 110 8.76 10.24 -2.59
CA SER A 110 10.23 10.15 -2.69
C SER A 110 10.72 8.88 -3.37
N TRP A 111 9.89 7.85 -3.46
CA TRP A 111 10.29 6.59 -4.06
C TRP A 111 10.48 6.76 -5.57
N GLN A 112 11.67 6.42 -6.06
CA GLN A 112 11.88 6.26 -7.49
C GLN A 112 11.20 4.96 -7.90
N TRP A 113 9.97 5.10 -8.37
CA TRP A 113 9.17 4.00 -8.88
C TRP A 113 9.79 3.54 -10.21
N LEU A 114 10.77 2.63 -10.11
CA LEU A 114 11.57 2.08 -11.22
C LEU A 114 10.71 1.66 -12.41
#